data_AF-A0A956MQ57-F1
#
_entry.id   AF-A0A956MQ57-F1
#
_cell.length_a   1.000
_cell.length_b   1.000
_cell.length_c   1.000
_cell.angle_alpha   90.00
_cell.angle_beta   90.00
_cell.angle_gamma   90.00
#
_symmetry.space_group_name_H-M   'P 1'
#
loop_
_entity.id
_entity.type
_entity.pdbx_description
1 polymer ?
#
loop_
_entity_poly.entity_id
_entity_poly.type
_entity_poly.pdbx_seq_one_letter_code
_entity_poly.pdbx_strand_id
1 'polypeptide(L)'
;MANDVKENAESTEVQEMQNSGYEHSDIGWVTLLWIGTIIIVCVTFFVILLDSFFSIAKENEVYEAVLKPVPADVREMRAKEQEKLNSYGKVEGTNGVYHIPIDRAMQLLAEENFKKK
;
A
#
# COMPACT_ATOMS: atom_id res chain seq x y z
N MET A 1 -34.03 -16.18 72.12
CA MET A 1 -32.76 -15.54 71.72
C MET A 1 -32.14 -16.14 70.44
N ALA A 2 -32.38 -17.41 70.09
CA ALA A 2 -31.85 -17.99 68.85
C ALA A 2 -32.73 -17.77 67.59
N ASN A 3 -33.98 -17.31 67.76
CA ASN A 3 -34.92 -17.13 66.64
C ASN A 3 -34.81 -15.74 65.98
N ASP A 4 -34.53 -14.71 66.79
CA ASP A 4 -34.41 -13.31 66.33
C ASP A 4 -33.16 -13.09 65.46
N VAL A 5 -32.14 -13.94 65.63
CA VAL A 5 -30.91 -13.90 64.83
C VAL A 5 -31.11 -14.52 63.44
N LYS A 6 -32.02 -15.49 63.29
CA LYS A 6 -32.30 -16.12 61.99
C LYS A 6 -33.14 -15.23 61.09
N GLU A 7 -34.13 -14.53 61.64
CA GLU A 7 -34.99 -13.61 60.88
C GLU A 7 -34.20 -12.40 60.34
N ASN A 8 -33.18 -11.95 61.08
CA ASN A 8 -32.31 -10.83 60.68
C ASN A 8 -31.23 -11.25 59.67
N ALA A 9 -30.82 -12.51 59.67
CA ALA A 9 -29.91 -13.05 58.68
C ALA A 9 -30.60 -13.26 57.32
N GLU A 10 -31.85 -13.76 57.34
CA GLU A 10 -32.65 -13.96 56.13
C GLU A 10 -33.06 -12.62 55.49
N SER A 11 -33.40 -11.59 56.29
CA SER A 11 -33.69 -10.26 55.78
C SER A 11 -32.45 -9.54 55.22
N THR A 12 -31.25 -9.85 55.73
CA THR A 12 -29.98 -9.31 55.20
C THR A 12 -29.58 -9.99 53.89
N GLU A 13 -29.72 -11.32 53.77
CA GLU A 13 -29.44 -12.06 52.53
C GLU A 13 -30.42 -11.72 51.40
N VAL A 14 -31.71 -11.51 51.72
CA VAL A 14 -32.73 -11.09 50.74
C VAL A 14 -32.50 -9.63 50.29
N GLN A 15 -31.98 -8.77 51.17
CA GLN A 15 -31.58 -7.40 50.82
C GLN A 15 -30.29 -7.35 49.98
N GLU A 16 -29.33 -8.25 50.18
CA GLU A 16 -28.13 -8.33 49.34
C GLU A 16 -28.43 -8.89 47.93
N MET A 17 -29.35 -9.85 47.79
CA MET A 17 -29.75 -10.36 46.46
C MET A 17 -30.56 -9.34 45.64
N GLN A 18 -31.31 -8.43 46.28
CA GLN A 18 -32.09 -7.41 45.57
C GLN A 18 -31.23 -6.23 45.08
N ASN A 19 -29.98 -6.11 45.55
CA ASN A 19 -29.08 -5.01 45.20
C ASN A 19 -28.13 -5.29 44.01
N SER A 20 -28.29 -6.42 43.32
CA SER A 20 -27.63 -6.67 42.02
C SER A 20 -28.40 -6.00 40.87
N GLY A 21 -28.64 -4.70 41.01
CA GLY A 21 -29.12 -3.85 39.92
C GLY A 21 -27.91 -3.31 39.18
N TYR A 22 -27.84 -3.56 37.87
CA TYR A 22 -26.88 -2.87 37.01
C TYR A 22 -27.10 -1.37 37.16
N GLU A 23 -26.17 -0.70 37.84
CA GLU A 23 -26.14 0.76 37.90
C GLU A 23 -25.88 1.23 36.46
N HIS A 24 -26.95 1.64 35.78
CA HIS A 24 -26.85 2.41 34.56
C HIS A 24 -26.15 3.71 34.96
N SER A 25 -24.82 3.71 34.86
CA SER A 25 -24.05 4.92 35.06
C SER A 25 -24.61 5.94 34.09
N ASP A 26 -25.27 6.97 34.61
CA ASP A 26 -25.70 8.11 33.83
C ASP A 26 -24.42 8.68 33.20
N ILE A 27 -24.18 8.32 31.95
CA ILE A 27 -23.01 8.75 31.21
C ILE A 27 -23.17 10.25 31.04
N GLY A 28 -22.48 10.99 31.91
CA GLY A 28 -22.40 12.43 31.80
C GLY A 28 -21.91 12.78 30.41
N TRP A 29 -22.52 13.79 29.79
CA TRP A 29 -22.14 14.27 28.45
C TRP A 29 -20.63 14.52 28.33
N VAL A 30 -19.96 14.91 29.43
CA VAL A 30 -18.51 15.06 29.52
C VAL A 30 -17.77 13.73 29.34
N THR A 31 -18.26 12.64 29.94
CA THR A 31 -17.69 11.29 29.79
C THR A 31 -17.80 10.78 28.36
N LEU A 32 -18.92 11.07 27.68
CA LEU A 32 -19.10 10.73 26.27
C LEU A 32 -18.09 11.47 25.36
N LEU A 33 -17.85 12.75 25.63
CA LEU A 33 -16.86 13.54 24.89
C LEU A 33 -15.44 12.98 25.06
N TRP A 34 -15.04 12.64 26.28
CA TRP A 34 -13.72 12.04 26.54
C TRP A 34 -13.53 10.68 25.88
N ILE A 35 -14.53 9.80 25.97
CA ILE A 35 -14.49 8.47 25.33
C ILE A 35 -14.37 8.61 23.82
N GLY A 36 -15.16 9.50 23.21
CA GLY A 36 -15.09 9.79 21.77
C GLY A 36 -13.71 10.31 21.36
N THR A 37 -13.15 11.27 22.11
CA THR A 37 -11.81 11.80 21.86
C THR A 37 -10.74 10.71 21.99
N ILE A 38 -10.82 9.86 23.02
CA ILE A 38 -9.89 8.74 23.21
C ILE A 38 -9.93 7.77 22.03
N ILE A 39 -11.12 7.43 21.54
CA ILE A 39 -11.27 6.54 20.38
C ILE A 39 -10.63 7.16 19.13
N ILE A 40 -10.88 8.45 18.86
CA ILE A 40 -10.30 9.15 17.71
C ILE A 40 -8.77 9.17 17.79
N VAL A 41 -8.22 9.48 18.96
CA VAL A 41 -6.76 9.49 19.19
C VAL A 41 -6.18 8.09 19.02
N CYS A 42 -6.86 7.06 19.53
CA CYS A 42 -6.43 5.67 19.41
C CYS A 42 -6.41 5.21 17.95
N VAL A 43 -7.46 5.52 17.18
CA VAL A 43 -7.52 5.24 15.74
C VAL A 43 -6.43 6.00 14.99
N THR A 44 -6.20 7.27 15.32
CA THR A 44 -5.17 8.09 14.68
C THR A 44 -3.78 7.52 14.96
N PHE A 45 -3.50 7.18 16.22
CA PHE A 45 -2.25 6.54 16.62
C PHE A 45 -2.04 5.21 15.89
N PHE A 46 -3.10 4.40 15.77
CA PHE A 46 -3.04 3.12 15.07
C PHE A 46 -2.72 3.29 13.58
N VAL A 47 -3.33 4.28 12.91
CA VAL A 47 -3.01 4.61 11.51
C VAL A 47 -1.56 5.06 11.36
N ILE A 48 -1.05 5.93 12.24
CA ILE A 48 0.37 6.36 12.21
C ILE A 48 1.31 5.16 12.40
N LEU A 49 0.96 4.22 13.28
CA LEU A 49 1.76 3.02 13.53
C LEU A 49 1.79 2.12 12.30
N LEU A 50 0.66 1.93 11.63
CA LEU A 50 0.58 1.20 10.37
C LEU A 50 1.40 1.86 9.28
N ASP A 51 1.29 3.19 9.12
CA ASP A 51 2.10 3.94 8.14
C ASP A 51 3.59 3.82 8.44
N SER A 52 4.00 3.99 9.70
CA SER A 52 5.40 3.85 10.12
C SER A 52 5.94 2.43 9.87
N PHE A 53 5.13 1.40 10.15
CA PHE A 53 5.46 0.01 9.88
C PHE A 53 5.58 -0.27 8.37
N PHE A 54 4.64 0.24 7.57
CA PHE A 54 4.67 0.11 6.11
C PHE A 54 5.86 0.88 5.50
N SER A 55 6.23 2.04 6.03
CA SER A 55 7.37 2.83 5.55
C SER A 55 8.68 2.04 5.64
N ILE A 56 8.91 1.40 6.78
CA ILE A 56 10.11 0.56 7.01
C ILE A 56 10.14 -0.64 6.06
N ALA A 57 8.98 -1.25 5.77
CA ALA A 57 8.89 -2.39 4.86
C ALA A 57 9.00 -1.99 3.37
N LYS A 58 8.48 -0.82 2.99
CA LYS A 58 8.29 -0.41 1.60
C LYS A 58 9.47 0.37 1.01
N GLU A 59 10.31 0.98 1.85
CA GLU A 59 11.56 1.62 1.41
C GLU A 59 12.49 0.65 0.67
N ASN A 60 12.42 -0.65 0.97
CA ASN A 60 13.33 -1.63 0.38
C ASN A 60 12.94 -2.07 -1.05
N GLU A 61 11.69 -1.90 -1.48
CA GLU A 61 11.24 -2.30 -2.83
C GLU A 61 11.13 -1.13 -3.80
N VAL A 62 10.60 0.02 -3.35
CA VAL A 62 10.44 1.19 -4.23
C VAL A 62 11.80 1.77 -4.62
N TYR A 63 12.80 1.68 -3.72
CA TYR A 63 14.16 2.09 -4.01
C TYR A 63 14.81 1.21 -5.07
N GLU A 64 14.60 -0.10 -5.01
CA GLU A 64 15.23 -1.02 -5.96
C GLU A 64 14.51 -1.10 -7.32
N ALA A 65 13.20 -0.90 -7.37
CA ALA A 65 12.44 -0.95 -8.62
C ALA A 65 12.59 0.32 -9.48
N VAL A 66 12.83 1.48 -8.85
CA VAL A 66 12.87 2.77 -9.55
C VAL A 66 14.30 3.32 -9.70
N LEU A 67 15.22 3.01 -8.77
CA LEU A 67 16.60 3.54 -8.78
C LEU A 67 17.69 2.52 -9.14
N LYS A 68 17.38 1.23 -9.33
CA LYS A 68 18.42 0.29 -9.79
C LYS A 68 18.92 0.72 -11.17
N PRO A 69 20.21 1.09 -11.30
CA PRO A 69 20.79 1.31 -12.60
C PRO A 69 20.68 0.01 -13.39
N VAL A 70 20.22 0.11 -14.64
CA VAL A 70 20.19 -1.02 -15.58
C VAL A 70 21.55 -1.71 -15.51
N PRO A 71 21.60 -3.05 -15.27
CA PRO A 71 22.86 -3.77 -15.14
C PRO A 71 23.75 -3.47 -16.34
N ALA A 72 25.04 -3.25 -16.09
CA ALA A 72 25.99 -2.73 -17.09
C ALA A 72 25.98 -3.56 -18.40
N ASP A 73 25.78 -4.87 -18.27
CA ASP A 73 25.63 -5.81 -19.38
C ASP A 73 24.41 -5.49 -20.27
N VAL A 74 23.23 -5.29 -19.66
CA VAL A 74 22.02 -4.89 -20.39
C VAL A 74 22.18 -3.52 -21.03
N ARG A 75 22.88 -2.59 -20.37
CA ARG A 75 23.16 -1.26 -20.95
C ARG A 75 24.07 -1.36 -22.18
N GLU A 76 25.10 -2.21 -22.14
CA GLU A 76 25.99 -2.43 -23.27
C GLU A 76 25.27 -3.13 -24.43
N MET A 77 24.46 -4.15 -24.15
CA MET A 77 23.61 -4.80 -25.15
C MET A 77 22.68 -3.79 -25.84
N ARG A 78 22.00 -2.94 -25.05
CA ARG A 78 21.13 -1.88 -25.58
C ARG A 78 21.87 -0.86 -26.42
N ALA A 79 23.09 -0.48 -26.02
CA ALA A 79 23.92 0.44 -26.80
C ALA A 79 24.29 -0.16 -28.17
N LYS A 80 24.69 -1.44 -28.21
CA LYS A 80 25.00 -2.16 -29.46
C LYS A 80 23.76 -2.30 -30.36
N GLU A 81 22.60 -2.61 -29.78
CA GLU A 81 21.33 -2.64 -30.50
C GLU A 81 21.01 -1.28 -31.13
N GLN A 82 21.08 -0.20 -30.34
CA GLN A 82 20.83 1.15 -30.82
C GLN A 82 21.80 1.57 -31.92
N GLU A 83 23.08 1.22 -31.80
CA GLU A 83 24.07 1.48 -32.85
C GLU A 83 23.70 0.75 -34.16
N LYS A 84 23.28 -0.52 -34.08
CA LYS A 84 22.83 -1.28 -35.24
C LYS A 84 21.57 -0.70 -35.88
N LEU A 85 20.60 -0.23 -35.09
CA LEU A 85 19.37 0.38 -35.59
C LEU A 85 19.59 1.77 -36.23
N ASN A 86 20.59 2.51 -35.78
CA ASN A 86 20.88 3.87 -36.24
C ASN A 86 21.96 3.95 -37.33
N SER A 87 22.49 2.81 -37.77
CA SER A 87 23.54 2.74 -38.78
C SER A 87 23.07 2.04 -40.05
N TYR A 88 23.86 2.21 -41.11
CA TYR A 88 23.76 1.39 -42.32
C TYR A 88 24.61 0.15 -42.15
N GLY A 89 24.12 -0.98 -42.66
CA GLY A 89 24.90 -2.20 -42.61
C GLY A 89 24.29 -3.31 -43.44
N LYS A 90 25.02 -4.42 -43.51
CA LYS A 90 24.58 -5.60 -44.25
C LYS A 90 23.82 -6.54 -43.32
N VAL A 91 22.71 -7.09 -43.80
CA VAL A 91 21.99 -8.12 -43.05
C VAL A 91 22.69 -9.46 -43.28
N GLU A 92 23.15 -10.10 -42.21
CA GLU A 92 23.76 -11.42 -42.27
C GLU A 92 22.73 -12.48 -42.70
N GLY A 93 23.13 -13.38 -43.60
CA GLY A 93 22.28 -14.49 -44.07
C GLY A 93 21.46 -14.20 -45.34
N THR A 94 21.42 -12.94 -45.81
CA THR A 94 20.74 -12.58 -47.07
C THR A 94 21.72 -11.90 -48.04
N ASN A 95 21.96 -12.55 -49.18
CA ASN A 95 22.84 -12.00 -50.21
C ASN A 95 22.23 -10.73 -50.82
N GLY A 96 22.93 -9.61 -50.66
CA GLY A 96 22.57 -8.33 -51.29
C GLY A 96 21.55 -7.48 -50.52
N VAL A 97 21.10 -7.89 -49.33
CA VAL A 97 20.15 -7.10 -48.52
C VAL A 97 20.91 -6.26 -47.49
N TYR A 98 20.61 -4.96 -47.48
CA TYR A 98 21.20 -3.97 -46.58
C TYR A 98 20.11 -3.37 -45.68
N HIS A 99 20.45 -3.08 -44.43
CA HIS A 99 19.61 -2.28 -43.54
C HIS A 99 19.99 -0.80 -43.64
N ILE A 100 18.97 0.03 -43.48
CA ILE A 100 19.09 1.49 -43.36
C ILE A 100 18.78 1.90 -41.91
N PRO A 101 19.25 3.08 -41.45
CA PRO A 101 18.88 3.62 -40.16
C PRO A 101 17.36 3.70 -40.02
N ILE A 102 16.87 3.39 -38.82
CA ILE A 102 15.42 3.31 -38.54
C ILE A 102 14.71 4.64 -38.86
N ASP A 103 15.33 5.77 -38.58
CA ASP A 103 14.78 7.10 -38.89
C ASP A 103 14.56 7.28 -40.40
N ARG A 104 15.49 6.79 -41.22
CA ARG A 104 15.35 6.86 -42.68
C ARG A 104 14.29 5.88 -43.18
N ALA A 105 14.20 4.69 -42.59
CA ALA A 105 13.15 3.73 -42.91
C ALA A 105 11.76 4.30 -42.63
N MET A 106 11.56 4.95 -41.48
CA MET A 106 10.30 5.60 -41.14
C MET A 106 9.94 6.71 -42.13
N GLN A 107 10.91 7.55 -42.51
CA GLN A 107 10.70 8.61 -43.50
C GLN A 107 10.27 8.05 -44.86
N LEU A 108 10.99 7.04 -45.37
CA LEU A 108 10.66 6.41 -46.65
C LEU A 108 9.26 5.78 -46.63
N LEU A 109 8.92 5.09 -45.53
CA LEU A 109 7.59 4.50 -45.37
C LEU A 109 6.49 5.57 -45.34
N ALA A 110 6.72 6.69 -44.66
CA ALA A 110 5.78 7.82 -44.64
C ALA A 110 5.62 8.46 -46.03
N GLU A 111 6.73 8.67 -46.76
CA GLU A 111 6.74 9.19 -48.13
C GLU A 111 5.98 8.27 -49.10
N GLU A 112 6.19 6.96 -49.01
CA GLU A 112 5.51 5.96 -49.84
C GLU A 112 4.00 5.93 -49.60
N ASN A 113 3.58 5.97 -48.33
CA ASN A 113 2.16 6.02 -47.98
C ASN A 113 1.50 7.32 -48.43
N PHE A 114 2.21 8.45 -48.37
CA PHE A 114 1.71 9.73 -48.85
C PHE A 114 1.56 9.77 -50.38
N LYS A 115 2.53 9.24 -51.12
CA LYS A 115 2.49 9.19 -52.60
C LYS A 115 1.44 8.24 -53.16
N LYS A 116 1.05 7.21 -52.40
CA LYS A 116 0.06 6.21 -52.82
C LYS A 116 -1.39 6.69 -52.65
N LYS A 117 -1.61 7.86 -52.04
CA LYS A 117 -2.92 8.47 -51.81
C LYS A 117 -3.21 9.55 -52.85
#